data_AF-A0A836QM55-F1
#
_entry.id   AF-A0A836QM55-F1
#
_cell.length_a   1.000
_cell.length_b   1.000
_cell.length_c   1.000
_cell.angle_alpha   90.00
_cell.angle_beta   90.00
_cell.angle_gamma   90.00
#
_symmetry.space_group_name_H-M   'P 1'
#
loop_
_entity.id
_entity.type
_entity.pdbx_description
1 polymer ?
#
loop_
_entity_poly.entity_id
_entity_poly.type
_entity_poly.pdbx_seq_one_letter_code
_entity_poly.pdbx_strand_id
1 'polypeptide(L)'
;MWSICLACAVRNAISFQYQHVITWLIRKPGAFENYRYRADLYPTSRFRRACDLLEQQHAPRKAHVLHLKLLYLAAREGEEKVDRALDLFLRADTPIHTETIGSSLASPEAQSTPTVDVDQVQLACYDRLLETTSAAMLQEAAG
;
A
#
# COMPACT_ATOMS: atom_id res chain seq x y z
N MET A 1 5.98 27.11 27.88
CA MET A 1 5.42 25.75 27.76
C MET A 1 4.40 25.72 26.62
N TRP A 2 4.87 25.49 25.40
CA TRP A 2 4.22 24.70 24.35
C TRP A 2 5.18 24.63 23.15
N SER A 3 6.13 23.68 23.24
CA SER A 3 6.87 23.18 22.08
C SER A 3 5.94 22.19 21.37
N ILE A 4 5.25 22.65 20.33
CA ILE A 4 4.54 21.77 19.40
C ILE A 4 5.36 21.73 18.13
N CYS A 5 5.82 20.52 17.84
CA CYS A 5 6.84 20.16 16.89
C CYS A 5 6.49 20.59 15.46
N LEU A 6 7.40 21.34 14.84
CA LEU A 6 7.54 21.53 13.40
C LEU A 6 7.89 20.18 12.75
N ALA A 7 6.91 19.32 12.45
CA ALA A 7 7.18 18.06 11.74
C ALA A 7 5.92 17.47 11.06
N CYS A 8 5.10 18.28 10.38
CA CYS A 8 3.90 17.77 9.69
C CYS A 8 3.83 18.14 8.20
N ALA A 9 4.96 18.37 7.53
CA ALA A 9 4.98 18.91 6.16
C ALA A 9 5.83 18.11 5.17
N VAL A 10 5.66 16.79 5.07
CA VAL A 10 5.89 16.04 3.81
C VAL A 10 4.91 14.87 3.78
N ARG A 11 3.77 15.04 3.13
CA ARG A 11 2.95 13.90 2.72
C ARG A 11 2.37 14.17 1.35
N ASN A 12 3.23 14.08 0.35
CA ASN A 12 2.78 13.97 -1.03
C ASN A 12 3.55 12.83 -1.70
N ALA A 13 3.12 11.61 -1.37
CA ALA A 13 3.33 10.45 -2.21
C ALA A 13 1.93 9.91 -2.48
N ILE A 14 1.30 10.36 -3.57
CA ILE A 14 0.07 9.77 -4.07
C ILE A 14 0.45 8.38 -4.57
N SER A 15 0.43 7.39 -3.67
CA SER A 15 0.50 5.97 -4.02
C SER A 15 -0.90 5.56 -4.49
N PHE A 16 -1.17 5.79 -5.77
CA PHE A 16 -2.40 5.31 -6.43
C PHE A 16 -2.20 3.85 -6.83
N GLN A 17 -2.00 2.95 -5.87
CA GLN A 17 -2.03 1.52 -6.11
C GLN A 17 -2.88 0.86 -5.02
N TYR A 18 -3.94 0.16 -5.43
CA TYR A 18 -4.99 -0.55 -4.66
C TYR A 18 -5.77 0.21 -3.55
N GLN A 19 -5.17 1.17 -2.84
CA GLN A 19 -5.75 1.85 -1.68
C GLN A 19 -7.03 2.66 -2.01
N HIS A 20 -7.15 3.19 -3.23
CA HIS A 20 -8.37 3.89 -3.63
C HIS A 20 -9.51 2.93 -4.00
N VAL A 21 -9.20 1.73 -4.51
CA VAL A 21 -10.19 0.74 -4.93
C VAL A 21 -10.73 -0.03 -3.72
N ILE A 22 -9.89 -0.28 -2.71
CA ILE A 22 -10.26 -1.14 -1.57
C ILE A 22 -11.47 -0.61 -0.78
N THR A 23 -11.60 0.71 -0.65
CA THR A 23 -12.73 1.38 0.02
C THR A 23 -14.08 1.05 -0.62
N TRP A 24 -14.10 0.83 -1.94
CA TRP A 24 -15.31 0.45 -2.67
C TRP A 24 -15.49 -1.07 -2.69
N LEU A 25 -14.40 -1.81 -2.84
CA LEU A 25 -14.41 -3.27 -2.99
C LEU A 25 -14.86 -3.98 -1.70
N ILE A 26 -14.59 -3.40 -0.52
CA ILE A 26 -15.04 -3.96 0.76
C ILE A 26 -16.57 -3.97 0.93
N ARG A 27 -17.28 -3.05 0.26
CA ARG A 27 -18.75 -2.99 0.26
C ARG A 27 -19.38 -4.04 -0.65
N LYS A 28 -18.62 -4.56 -1.62
CA LYS A 28 -19.06 -5.58 -2.60
C LYS A 28 -18.01 -6.69 -2.73
N PRO A 29 -17.82 -7.51 -1.68
CA PRO A 29 -16.75 -8.51 -1.65
C PRO A 29 -16.89 -9.60 -2.72
N GLY A 30 -18.11 -9.81 -3.26
CA GLY A 30 -18.34 -10.76 -4.36
C GLY A 30 -17.66 -10.38 -5.67
N ALA A 31 -17.25 -9.12 -5.85
CA ALA A 31 -16.54 -8.68 -7.05
C ALA A 31 -15.05 -9.10 -7.05
N PHE A 32 -14.49 -9.51 -5.89
CA PHE A 32 -13.07 -9.83 -5.77
C PHE A 32 -12.65 -11.06 -6.58
N GLU A 33 -13.50 -12.08 -6.65
CA GLU A 33 -13.20 -13.34 -7.35
C GLU A 33 -12.99 -13.12 -8.85
N ASN A 34 -13.85 -12.29 -9.46
CA ASN A 34 -13.79 -11.95 -10.88
C ASN A 34 -13.17 -10.58 -11.15
N TYR A 35 -12.39 -10.05 -10.20
CA TYR A 35 -11.79 -8.73 -10.38
C TYR A 35 -10.62 -8.80 -11.37
N ARG A 36 -10.68 -7.99 -12.45
CA ARG A 36 -9.68 -8.00 -13.52
C ARG A 36 -8.25 -7.76 -13.04
N TYR A 37 -8.08 -6.97 -11.98
CA TYR A 37 -6.77 -6.64 -11.40
C TYR A 37 -6.57 -7.31 -10.04
N ARG A 38 -7.08 -8.54 -9.84
CA ARG A 38 -6.91 -9.28 -8.58
C ARG A 38 -5.43 -9.41 -8.20
N ALA A 39 -4.54 -9.59 -9.18
CA ALA A 39 -3.10 -9.68 -8.94
C ALA A 39 -2.50 -8.39 -8.33
N ASP A 40 -3.07 -7.22 -8.65
CA ASP A 40 -2.61 -5.92 -8.17
C ASP A 40 -3.13 -5.57 -6.76
N LEU A 41 -4.04 -6.41 -6.22
CA LEU A 41 -4.49 -6.35 -4.83
C LEU A 41 -3.52 -7.05 -3.86
N TYR A 42 -2.39 -7.57 -4.35
CA TYR A 42 -1.34 -8.17 -3.53
C TYR A 42 -0.09 -7.29 -3.56
N PRO A 43 0.01 -6.28 -2.67
CA PRO A 43 1.14 -5.36 -2.71
C PRO A 43 2.49 -6.03 -2.42
N THR A 44 2.50 -7.01 -1.50
CA THR A 44 3.68 -7.85 -1.23
C THR A 44 3.35 -9.34 -1.35
N SER A 45 4.39 -10.16 -1.48
CA SER A 45 4.27 -11.63 -1.50
C SER A 45 3.70 -12.20 -0.19
N ARG A 46 3.86 -11.49 0.93
CA ARG A 46 3.28 -11.90 2.23
C ARG A 46 1.76 -11.78 2.23
N PHE A 47 1.20 -10.74 1.62
CA PHE A 47 -0.26 -10.63 1.45
C PHE A 47 -0.84 -11.77 0.61
N ARG A 48 -0.09 -12.24 -0.40
CA ARG A 48 -0.48 -13.41 -1.21
C ARG A 48 -0.51 -14.67 -0.35
N ARG A 49 0.59 -14.97 0.36
CA ARG A 49 0.65 -16.13 1.27
C ARG A 49 -0.44 -16.09 2.35
N ALA A 50 -0.69 -14.92 2.92
CA ALA A 50 -1.76 -14.74 3.90
C ALA A 50 -3.13 -15.06 3.29
N CYS A 51 -3.40 -14.63 2.05
CA CYS A 51 -4.63 -14.98 1.35
C CYS A 51 -4.74 -16.49 1.11
N ASP A 52 -3.66 -17.13 0.65
CA ASP A 52 -3.64 -18.57 0.40
C ASP A 52 -3.95 -19.37 1.69
N LEU A 53 -3.41 -18.94 2.83
CA LEU A 53 -3.71 -19.54 4.14
C LEU A 53 -5.16 -19.31 4.57
N LEU A 54 -5.71 -18.12 4.33
CA LEU A 54 -7.12 -17.83 4.62
C LEU A 54 -8.06 -18.70 3.78
N GLU A 55 -7.71 -18.96 2.51
CA GLU A 55 -8.46 -19.85 1.61
C GLU A 55 -8.38 -21.32 2.05
N GLN A 56 -7.30 -21.74 2.72
CA GLN A 56 -7.18 -23.08 3.31
C GLN A 56 -7.98 -23.22 4.61
N GLN A 57 -8.04 -22.17 5.43
CA GLN A 57 -8.67 -22.20 6.76
C GLN A 57 -10.18 -21.91 6.72
N HIS A 58 -10.66 -21.25 5.67
CA HIS A 58 -12.04 -20.76 5.58
C HIS A 58 -12.66 -21.03 4.21
N ALA A 59 -14.00 -21.04 4.15
CA ALA A 59 -14.72 -21.04 2.89
C ALA A 59 -14.27 -19.84 2.01
N PRO A 60 -14.19 -20.00 0.68
CA PRO A 60 -13.58 -19.02 -0.23
C PRO A 60 -14.18 -17.62 -0.09
N ARG A 61 -15.51 -17.54 0.06
CA ARG A 61 -16.22 -16.26 0.28
C ARG A 61 -15.78 -15.56 1.57
N LYS A 62 -15.53 -16.30 2.65
CA LYS A 62 -15.03 -15.73 3.92
C LYS A 62 -13.56 -15.32 3.78
N ALA A 63 -12.74 -16.14 3.14
CA ALA A 63 -11.32 -15.85 2.89
C ALA A 63 -11.16 -14.53 2.12
N HIS A 64 -11.91 -14.35 1.03
CA HIS A 64 -11.90 -13.11 0.24
C HIS A 64 -12.28 -11.88 1.08
N VAL A 65 -13.31 -11.98 1.93
CA VAL A 65 -13.72 -10.87 2.81
C VAL A 65 -12.62 -10.53 3.81
N LEU A 66 -11.99 -11.54 4.42
CA LEU A 66 -10.91 -11.34 5.38
C LEU A 66 -9.69 -10.70 4.73
N HIS A 67 -9.32 -11.16 3.53
CA HIS A 67 -8.24 -10.57 2.75
C HIS A 67 -8.52 -9.10 2.37
N LEU A 68 -9.74 -8.78 1.92
CA LEU A 68 -10.14 -7.39 1.64
C LEU A 68 -10.10 -6.50 2.90
N LYS A 69 -10.52 -7.03 4.06
CA LYS A 69 -10.40 -6.33 5.33
C LYS A 69 -8.95 -6.08 5.73
N LEU A 70 -8.06 -7.04 5.47
CA LEU A 70 -6.62 -6.91 5.71
C LEU A 70 -6.00 -5.81 4.84
N LEU A 71 -6.35 -5.76 3.54
CA LEU A 71 -5.93 -4.68 2.65
C LEU A 71 -6.48 -3.32 3.07
N TYR A 72 -7.72 -3.27 3.56
CA TYR A 72 -8.32 -2.05 4.07
C TYR A 72 -7.61 -1.54 5.33
N LEU A 73 -7.21 -2.44 6.22
CA LEU A 73 -6.42 -2.13 7.39
C LEU A 73 -5.02 -1.61 7.00
N ALA A 74 -4.36 -2.25 6.03
CA ALA A 74 -3.08 -1.81 5.48
C ALA A 74 -3.16 -0.40 4.86
N ALA A 75 -4.23 -0.10 4.12
CA ALA A 75 -4.47 1.23 3.57
C ALA A 75 -4.68 2.32 4.64
N ARG A 76 -5.14 1.95 5.84
CA ARG A 76 -5.38 2.90 6.95
C ARG A 76 -4.18 3.10 7.87
N GLU A 77 -3.50 2.01 8.23
CA GLU A 77 -2.44 2.03 9.26
C GLU A 77 -1.02 2.06 8.67
N GLY A 78 -0.89 1.66 7.40
CA GLY A 78 0.35 1.58 6.66
C GLY A 78 0.67 0.13 6.27
N GLU A 79 1.00 -0.07 4.99
CA GLU A 79 1.33 -1.39 4.43
C GLU A 79 2.48 -2.07 5.17
N GLU A 80 3.58 -1.35 5.41
CA GLU A 80 4.77 -1.90 6.08
C GLU A 80 4.48 -2.45 7.48
N LYS A 81 3.56 -1.81 8.21
CA LYS A 81 3.21 -2.25 9.57
C LYS A 81 2.45 -3.56 9.52
N VAL A 82 1.47 -3.64 8.63
CA VAL A 82 0.68 -4.86 8.43
C VAL A 82 1.57 -5.98 7.89
N ASP A 83 2.50 -5.67 6.98
CA ASP A 83 3.44 -6.63 6.41
C ASP A 83 4.33 -7.27 7.50
N ARG A 84 4.82 -6.46 8.46
CA ARG A 84 5.57 -6.97 9.63
C ARG A 84 4.72 -7.82 10.56
N ALA A 85 3.50 -7.37 10.85
CA ALA A 85 2.58 -8.16 11.68
C ALA A 85 2.33 -9.52 11.00
N LEU A 86 2.02 -9.53 9.71
CA LEU A 86 1.85 -10.74 8.92
C LEU A 86 3.08 -11.63 8.96
N ASP A 87 4.30 -11.09 8.87
CA ASP A 87 5.54 -11.89 8.98
C ASP A 87 5.61 -12.64 10.33
N LEU A 88 5.20 -12.00 11.43
CA LEU A 88 5.14 -12.63 12.76
C LEU A 88 4.08 -13.75 12.81
N PHE A 89 2.87 -13.50 12.29
CA PHE A 89 1.81 -14.52 12.26
C PHE A 89 2.18 -15.71 11.37
N LEU A 90 2.80 -15.45 10.21
CA LEU A 90 3.26 -16.49 9.28
C LEU A 90 4.38 -17.36 9.89
N ARG A 91 5.26 -16.78 10.72
CA ARG A 91 6.29 -17.54 11.45
C ARG A 91 5.71 -18.35 12.61
N ALA A 92 4.69 -17.82 13.27
CA ALA A 92 4.05 -18.45 14.42
C ALA A 92 3.01 -19.51 14.03
N ASP A 93 2.70 -19.65 12.73
CA ASP A 93 1.63 -20.51 12.19
C ASP A 93 0.26 -20.28 12.85
N THR A 94 0.04 -19.05 13.29
CA THR A 94 -1.18 -18.65 14.01
C THR A 94 -2.27 -18.28 13.00
N PRO A 95 -3.55 -18.61 13.26
CA PRO A 95 -4.66 -18.20 12.40
C PRO A 95 -4.68 -16.68 12.19
N ILE A 96 -4.77 -16.28 10.92
CA ILE A 96 -4.72 -14.88 10.51
C ILE A 96 -6.12 -14.29 10.68
N HIS A 97 -6.28 -13.38 11.65
CA HIS A 97 -7.52 -12.66 11.87
C HIS A 97 -7.30 -11.16 11.84
N THR A 98 -8.18 -10.45 11.14
CA THR A 98 -8.09 -9.00 10.95
C THR A 98 -8.16 -8.23 12.27
N GLU A 99 -8.90 -8.77 13.23
CA GLU A 99 -9.04 -8.20 14.58
C GLU A 99 -7.74 -8.35 15.37
N THR A 100 -7.13 -9.54 15.35
CA THR A 100 -5.86 -9.82 16.04
C THR A 100 -4.71 -9.00 15.48
N ILE A 101 -4.68 -8.79 14.16
CA ILE A 101 -3.69 -7.92 13.49
C ILE A 101 -3.91 -6.46 13.91
N GLY A 102 -5.14 -5.95 13.88
CA GLY A 102 -5.45 -4.58 14.32
C GLY A 102 -5.08 -4.34 15.79
N SER A 103 -5.35 -5.30 16.68
CA SER A 103 -4.94 -5.23 18.08
C SER A 103 -3.42 -5.23 18.26
N SER A 104 -2.69 -6.01 17.46
CA SER A 104 -1.22 -6.03 17.50
C SER A 104 -0.60 -4.70 17.05
N LEU A 105 -1.25 -4.00 16.12
CA LEU A 105 -0.78 -2.74 15.56
C LEU A 105 -1.10 -1.52 16.43
N ALA A 106 -2.13 -1.62 17.27
CA ALA A 106 -2.42 -0.63 18.30
C ALA A 106 -1.37 -0.58 19.41
N SER A 107 -0.50 -1.60 19.51
CA SER A 107 0.61 -1.61 20.46
C SER A 107 1.79 -0.74 19.95
N PRO A 108 2.26 0.27 20.70
CA PRO A 108 3.25 1.25 20.23
C PRO A 108 4.67 0.69 19.99
N GLU A 109 4.95 -0.57 20.32
CA GLU A 109 6.32 -1.12 20.39
C GLU A 109 6.93 -1.56 19.04
N ALA A 110 6.18 -1.61 17.94
CA ALA A 110 6.69 -2.09 16.65
C ALA A 110 7.33 -0.98 15.77
N GLN A 111 7.89 0.07 16.39
CA GLN A 111 8.45 1.23 15.68
C GLN A 111 9.92 1.04 15.32
N SER A 112 10.18 0.56 14.11
CA SER A 112 11.49 0.74 13.48
C SER A 112 11.26 1.02 12.00
N THR A 113 10.93 2.24 11.63
CA THR A 113 10.85 2.65 10.21
C THR A 113 12.26 2.60 9.61
N PRO A 114 12.48 1.95 8.45
CA PRO A 114 13.76 2.05 7.77
C PRO A 114 13.96 3.51 7.33
N THR A 115 15.06 4.12 7.76
CA THR A 115 15.47 5.44 7.29
C THR A 115 15.89 5.31 5.82
N VAL A 116 15.01 5.71 4.91
CA VAL A 116 15.34 5.87 3.50
C VAL A 116 15.83 7.30 3.31
N ASP A 117 17.12 7.47 3.04
CA ASP A 117 17.68 8.75 2.63
C ASP A 117 17.35 8.95 1.15
N VAL A 118 16.43 9.88 0.85
CA VAL A 118 16.04 10.22 -0.51
C VAL A 118 16.69 11.55 -0.83
N ASP A 119 17.67 11.51 -1.73
CA ASP A 119 18.31 12.71 -2.25
C ASP A 119 17.25 13.67 -2.83
N GLN A 120 17.39 14.97 -2.54
CA GLN A 120 16.45 15.98 -3.01
C GLN A 120 16.48 16.05 -4.55
N VAL A 121 15.41 15.57 -5.19
CA VAL A 121 15.24 15.67 -6.64
C VAL A 121 15.11 17.14 -7.03
N GLN A 122 16.06 17.63 -7.81
CA GLN A 122 16.06 19.00 -8.34
C GLN A 122 15.02 19.12 -9.46
N LEU A 123 13.90 19.78 -9.18
CA LEU A 123 12.78 19.96 -10.12
C LEU A 123 13.15 20.72 -11.40
N ALA A 124 14.16 21.58 -11.34
CA ALA A 124 14.68 22.34 -12.48
C ALA A 124 15.23 21.48 -13.63
N CYS A 125 15.50 20.19 -13.38
CA CYS A 125 15.92 19.25 -14.42
C CYS A 125 14.80 18.94 -15.42
N TYR A 126 13.53 19.01 -14.99
CA TYR A 126 12.38 18.75 -15.86
C TYR A 126 12.13 19.89 -16.85
N ASP A 127 12.39 21.14 -16.45
CA ASP A 127 12.22 22.31 -17.32
C ASP A 127 13.12 22.22 -18.57
N ARG A 128 14.33 21.67 -18.42
CA ARG A 128 15.25 21.46 -19.55
C ARG A 128 14.74 20.46 -20.59
N LEU A 129 13.95 19.46 -20.17
CA LEU A 129 13.34 18.47 -21.07
C LEU A 129 12.16 19.06 -21.87
N LEU A 130 11.45 20.02 -21.28
CA LEU A 130 10.39 20.78 -21.97
C LEU A 130 10.97 21.71 -23.04
N GLU A 131 12.13 22.34 -22.76
CA GLU A 131 12.84 23.20 -23.72
C GLU A 131 13.43 22.42 -24.90
N THR A 132 13.92 21.20 -24.69
CA THR A 132 14.42 20.35 -25.80
C THR A 132 13.28 19.87 -26.70
N THR A 133 12.12 19.57 -26.12
CA THR A 133 10.94 19.11 -26.86
C THR A 133 10.32 20.26 -27.67
N SER A 134 10.20 21.45 -27.09
CA SER A 134 9.65 22.61 -27.81
C SER A 134 10.57 23.11 -28.93
N ALA A 135 11.89 23.05 -28.74
CA ALA A 135 12.86 23.36 -29.80
C ALA A 135 12.81 22.36 -30.96
N ALA A 136 12.68 21.07 -30.68
CA ALA A 136 12.57 20.03 -31.71
C ALA A 136 11.28 20.15 -32.54
N MET A 137 10.15 20.52 -31.93
CA MET A 137 8.87 20.69 -32.63
C MET A 137 8.83 21.91 -33.58
N LEU A 138 9.69 22.91 -33.38
CA LEU A 138 9.77 24.09 -34.26
C LEU A 138 10.67 23.87 -35.49
N GLN A 139 11.50 22.83 -35.51
CA GLN A 139 12.43 22.55 -36.61
C GLN A 139 11.83 21.63 -37.70
N GLU A 140 10.75 20.90 -37.41
CA GLU A 140 10.02 20.10 -38.42
C GLU A 140 8.95 20.91 -39.18
N ALA A 141 8.57 22.09 -38.71
CA ALA A 141 7.58 22.95 -39.39
C ALA A 141 8.19 23.87 -40.46
N ALA A 142 9.52 23.85 -40.64
CA ALA A 142 10.26 24.68 -41.59
C ALA A 142 11.07 23.86 -42.63
N GLY A 143 10.73 22.58 -42.82
CA GLY A 143 11.30 21.70 -43.85
C GLY A 143 10.33 21.42 -44.98
#